data_AF-A0A6J8DNH1-F1
#
_entry.id   AF-A0A6J8DNH1-F1
#
_cell.length_a   1.000
_cell.length_b   1.000
_cell.length_c   1.000
_cell.angle_alpha   90.00
_cell.angle_beta   90.00
_cell.angle_gamma   90.00
#
_symmetry.space_group_name_H-M   'P 1'
#
loop_
_entity.id
_entity.type
_entity.pdbx_description
1 polymer ?
#
loop_
_entity_poly.entity_id
_entity_poly.type
_entity_poly.pdbx_seq_one_letter_code
_entity_poly.pdbx_strand_id
1 'polypeptide(L)'
;MPIAQSSIACAMFCSITETCCSASYNEKSTQCGLDQTCCPQNDSSEEGIVMRKTNESVSLLCPCGWTLHESKCYFFSEDTAIWKNSKTACEAHGSNLAEVKTDSTRNFLRIKAAEYRDSAEAFWIGLTDIDDNGVWIWSSSQTEATVTDWYHTQPTMVYQLKEQNCVFLFRKFGYKWNDAYCEDECQYVCEKTVS
;
A
#
# COMPACT_ATOMS: atom_id res chain seq x y z
N MET A 1 2.28 6.56 -29.61
CA MET A 1 2.82 7.48 -28.58
C MET A 1 1.80 8.57 -28.34
N PRO A 2 1.39 8.82 -27.09
CA PRO A 2 0.48 9.91 -26.77
C PRO A 2 1.14 11.26 -27.08
N ILE A 3 0.36 12.20 -27.63
CA ILE A 3 0.78 13.57 -27.91
C ILE A 3 0.61 14.37 -26.61
N ALA A 4 1.65 15.06 -26.17
CA ALA A 4 1.61 15.90 -24.97
C ALA A 4 2.26 17.26 -25.24
N GLN A 5 1.80 18.31 -24.56
CA GLN A 5 2.27 19.67 -24.77
C GLN A 5 3.39 20.09 -23.80
N SER A 6 3.72 19.25 -22.81
CA SER A 6 4.74 19.53 -21.80
C SER A 6 5.20 18.28 -21.06
N SER A 7 6.31 18.41 -20.33
CA SER A 7 6.80 17.40 -19.38
C SER A 7 5.79 17.07 -18.27
N ILE A 8 5.05 18.07 -17.79
CA ILE A 8 3.99 17.89 -16.78
C ILE A 8 2.87 17.00 -17.31
N ALA A 9 2.47 17.21 -18.57
CA ALA A 9 1.46 16.37 -19.20
C ALA A 9 1.93 14.91 -19.32
N CYS A 10 3.20 14.67 -19.67
CA CYS A 10 3.77 13.32 -19.71
C CYS A 10 3.81 12.66 -18.31
N ALA A 11 4.13 13.39 -17.25
CA ALA A 11 4.08 12.89 -15.88
C ALA A 11 2.65 12.51 -15.46
N MET A 12 1.66 13.33 -15.81
CA MET A 12 0.24 13.01 -15.57
C MET A 12 -0.20 11.76 -16.34
N PHE A 13 0.17 11.64 -17.62
CA PHE A 13 -0.08 10.42 -18.39
C PHE A 13 0.57 9.19 -17.77
N CYS A 14 1.79 9.32 -17.25
CA CYS A 14 2.48 8.24 -16.55
C CYS A 14 1.71 7.80 -15.30
N SER A 15 1.25 8.74 -14.48
CA SER A 15 0.54 8.45 -13.23
C SER A 15 -0.81 7.71 -13.40
N ILE A 16 -1.42 7.78 -14.58
CA ILE A 16 -2.67 7.07 -14.91
C ILE A 16 -2.44 5.76 -15.66
N THR A 17 -1.21 5.51 -16.12
CA THR A 17 -0.82 4.24 -16.74
C THR A 17 -0.15 3.36 -15.69
N GLU A 18 -0.82 2.28 -15.30
CA GLU A 18 -0.39 1.38 -14.21
C GLU A 18 1.01 0.77 -14.39
N THR A 19 1.52 0.76 -15.62
CA THR A 19 2.83 0.21 -16.01
C THR A 19 3.92 1.27 -16.18
N CYS A 20 3.61 2.56 -16.02
CA CYS A 20 4.57 3.64 -16.23
C CYS A 20 5.23 4.06 -14.92
N CYS A 21 6.56 4.08 -14.92
CA CYS A 21 7.37 4.41 -13.75
C CYS A 21 8.08 5.76 -13.88
N SER A 22 8.43 6.15 -15.10
CA SER A 22 8.95 7.47 -15.39
C SER A 22 8.48 7.95 -16.76
N ALA A 23 8.42 9.27 -16.94
CA ALA A 23 8.07 9.84 -18.21
C ALA A 23 9.05 10.95 -18.59
N SER A 24 9.41 10.96 -19.86
CA SER A 24 10.26 11.97 -20.48
C SER A 24 9.49 12.67 -21.59
N TYR A 25 9.74 13.96 -21.77
CA TYR A 25 9.14 14.76 -22.84
C TYR A 25 10.20 15.15 -23.86
N ASN A 26 9.92 14.88 -25.14
CA ASN A 26 10.76 15.32 -26.24
C ASN A 26 10.22 16.61 -26.83
N GLU A 27 10.93 17.72 -26.62
CA GLU A 27 10.54 19.06 -27.09
C GLU A 27 10.50 19.18 -28.62
N LYS A 28 11.29 18.39 -29.35
CA LYS A 28 11.35 18.45 -30.82
C LYS A 28 10.21 17.68 -31.48
N SER A 29 9.80 16.56 -30.90
CA SER A 29 8.72 15.73 -31.44
C SER A 29 7.38 15.91 -30.75
N THR A 30 7.31 16.68 -29.65
CA THR A 30 6.11 16.87 -28.82
C THR A 30 5.50 15.54 -28.33
N GLN A 31 6.36 14.56 -28.04
CA GLN A 31 5.96 13.20 -27.65
C GLN A 31 6.46 12.86 -26.25
N CYS A 32 5.68 12.01 -25.56
CA CYS A 32 6.12 11.37 -24.32
C CYS A 32 6.86 10.07 -24.61
N GLY A 33 8.04 9.91 -24.00
CA GLY A 33 8.65 8.60 -23.76
C GLY A 33 8.22 8.13 -22.38
N LEU A 34 7.39 7.08 -22.33
CA LEU A 34 7.00 6.44 -21.08
C LEU A 34 7.94 5.27 -20.80
N ASP A 35 8.58 5.28 -19.65
CA ASP A 35 9.41 4.18 -19.19
C ASP A 35 8.55 3.15 -18.45
N GLN A 36 8.50 1.96 -19.02
CA GLN A 36 7.76 0.81 -18.50
C GLN A 36 8.71 -0.25 -17.90
N THR A 37 10.03 0.01 -17.89
CA THR A 37 11.06 -0.97 -17.53
C THR A 37 11.34 -1.08 -16.02
N CYS A 38 10.81 -0.19 -15.19
CA CYS A 38 11.02 -0.29 -13.74
C CYS A 38 10.11 -1.32 -13.04
N CYS A 39 9.20 -1.95 -13.79
CA CYS A 39 8.54 -3.17 -13.35
C CYS A 39 9.41 -4.36 -13.82
N PRO A 40 10.07 -5.12 -12.93
CA PRO A 40 10.79 -6.32 -13.34
C PRO A 40 9.77 -7.31 -13.92
N GLN A 41 9.69 -7.37 -15.25
CA GLN A 41 9.32 -8.63 -15.88
C GLN A 41 10.44 -9.59 -15.55
N ASN A 42 10.12 -10.80 -15.09
CA ASN A 42 11.08 -11.88 -15.06
C ASN A 42 11.70 -11.97 -16.47
N ASP A 43 12.91 -11.44 -16.64
CA ASP A 43 13.85 -11.96 -17.61
C ASP A 43 14.31 -13.31 -17.03
N SER A 44 13.44 -14.30 -17.13
CA SER A 44 13.87 -15.68 -17.06
C SER A 44 14.64 -15.93 -18.34
N SER A 45 15.96 -15.72 -18.25
CA SER A 45 16.94 -16.18 -19.21
C SER A 45 16.50 -17.50 -19.83
N GLU A 46 16.28 -17.46 -21.15
CA GLU A 46 16.17 -18.55 -22.13
C GLU A 46 15.99 -19.99 -21.60
N GLU A 47 14.78 -20.53 -21.77
CA GLU A 47 14.55 -21.77 -22.54
C GLU A 47 13.06 -21.86 -22.94
N GLY A 48 12.82 -22.22 -24.20
CA GLY A 48 11.59 -21.89 -24.93
C GLY A 48 10.29 -22.49 -24.39
N ILE A 49 9.27 -21.65 -24.27
CA ILE A 49 7.86 -22.06 -24.32
C ILE A 49 7.17 -21.22 -25.40
N VAL A 50 6.73 -21.90 -26.46
CA VAL A 50 5.87 -21.30 -27.50
C VAL A 50 4.53 -20.96 -26.85
N MET A 51 4.32 -19.67 -26.55
CA MET A 51 3.05 -19.17 -26.04
C MET A 51 1.98 -19.32 -27.13
N ARG A 52 1.11 -20.33 -26.99
CA ARG A 52 -0.13 -20.43 -27.75
C ARG A 52 -1.06 -19.32 -27.26
N LYS A 53 -1.63 -18.54 -28.19
CA LYS A 53 -2.69 -17.57 -27.92
C LYS A 53 -3.84 -18.24 -27.17
N THR A 54 -3.95 -17.99 -25.87
CA THR A 54 -5.21 -18.12 -25.13
C THR A 54 -5.69 -16.72 -24.81
N ASN A 55 -6.85 -16.39 -25.38
CA ASN A 55 -7.55 -15.13 -25.22
C ASN A 55 -8.22 -15.10 -23.84
N GLU A 56 -7.44 -14.77 -22.81
CA GLU A 56 -7.83 -14.34 -21.44
C GLU A 56 -6.54 -14.32 -20.59
N SER A 57 -5.77 -13.23 -20.66
CA SER A 57 -4.63 -13.01 -19.77
C SER A 57 -5.04 -11.99 -18.70
N VAL A 58 -5.68 -12.47 -17.65
CA VAL A 58 -5.82 -11.68 -16.41
C VAL A 58 -4.40 -11.45 -15.88
N SER A 59 -3.98 -10.19 -15.89
CA SER A 59 -2.66 -9.76 -15.44
C SER A 59 -2.57 -9.93 -13.92
N LEU A 60 -2.03 -11.07 -13.47
CA LEU A 60 -1.83 -11.39 -12.06
C LEU A 60 -0.63 -10.62 -11.45
N LEU A 61 -0.48 -9.34 -11.76
CA LEU A 61 0.67 -8.52 -11.39
C LEU A 61 0.23 -7.27 -10.66
N CYS A 62 1.03 -6.88 -9.67
CA CYS A 62 0.81 -5.63 -8.96
C CYS A 62 1.24 -4.43 -9.81
N PRO A 63 0.58 -3.26 -9.67
CA PRO A 63 1.05 -2.03 -10.29
C PRO A 63 2.47 -1.69 -9.83
N CYS A 64 3.18 -0.89 -10.62
CA CYS A 64 4.53 -0.50 -10.22
C CYS A 64 4.50 0.30 -8.89
N GLY A 65 5.49 0.05 -8.02
CA GLY A 65 5.51 0.57 -6.64
C GLY A 65 4.71 -0.25 -5.62
N TRP A 66 3.94 -1.24 -6.07
CA TRP A 66 3.22 -2.17 -5.18
C TRP A 66 3.96 -3.50 -5.07
N THR A 67 3.95 -4.09 -3.88
CA THR A 67 4.54 -5.42 -3.62
C THR A 67 3.45 -6.48 -3.62
N LEU A 68 3.62 -7.53 -4.41
CA LEU A 68 2.77 -8.72 -4.36
C LEU A 68 3.06 -9.53 -3.11
N HIS A 69 2.02 -9.85 -2.34
CA HIS A 69 2.06 -10.88 -1.31
C HIS A 69 0.76 -11.68 -1.37
N GLU A 70 0.90 -12.99 -1.61
CA GLU A 70 -0.23 -13.89 -1.89
C GLU A 70 -1.08 -13.38 -3.08
N SER A 71 -2.37 -13.16 -2.87
CA SER A 71 -3.32 -12.67 -3.88
C SER A 71 -3.63 -11.18 -3.75
N LYS A 72 -2.78 -10.42 -3.06
CA LYS A 72 -2.95 -8.98 -2.83
C LYS A 72 -1.68 -8.20 -3.15
N CYS A 73 -1.88 -6.95 -3.55
CA CYS A 73 -0.86 -5.95 -3.74
C CYS A 73 -0.86 -4.99 -2.56
N TYR A 74 0.34 -4.63 -2.08
CA TYR A 74 0.52 -3.70 -0.98
C TYR A 74 1.39 -2.51 -1.38
N PHE A 75 0.98 -1.31 -1.01
CA PHE A 75 1.73 -0.07 -1.23
C PHE A 75 2.05 0.59 0.10
N PHE A 76 3.30 0.97 0.28
CA PHE A 76 3.77 1.69 1.45
C PHE A 76 4.00 3.15 1.02
N SER A 77 3.29 4.08 1.65
CA SER A 77 3.39 5.49 1.28
C SER A 77 4.77 6.07 1.63
N GLU A 78 5.20 7.06 0.87
CA GLU A 78 6.31 7.95 1.27
C GLU A 78 5.78 9.12 2.12
N ASP A 79 4.58 9.61 1.80
CA ASP A 79 3.93 10.71 2.50
C ASP A 79 3.31 10.27 3.83
N THR A 80 3.29 11.20 4.79
CA THR A 80 2.59 11.05 6.07
C THR A 80 1.21 11.68 6.04
N ALA A 81 0.24 11.06 6.70
CA ALA A 81 -1.10 11.60 6.86
C ALA A 81 -1.75 11.09 8.15
N ILE A 82 -2.79 11.79 8.61
CA ILE A 82 -3.68 11.29 9.66
C ILE A 82 -4.46 10.07 9.16
N TRP A 83 -4.92 9.18 10.05
CA TRP A 83 -5.51 7.90 9.68
C TRP A 83 -6.65 8.03 8.66
N LYS A 84 -7.55 9.00 8.87
CA LYS A 84 -8.68 9.27 7.95
C LYS A 84 -8.21 9.66 6.55
N ASN A 85 -7.19 10.50 6.45
CA ASN A 85 -6.66 10.96 5.16
C ASN A 85 -5.89 9.82 4.47
N SER A 86 -5.16 9.00 5.22
CA SER A 86 -4.52 7.78 4.73
C SER A 86 -5.53 6.81 4.11
N LYS A 87 -6.69 6.63 4.77
CA LYS A 87 -7.80 5.85 4.22
C LYS A 87 -8.28 6.39 2.87
N THR A 88 -8.57 7.68 2.81
CA THR A 88 -8.99 8.34 1.56
C THR A 88 -7.91 8.26 0.46
N ALA A 89 -6.63 8.33 0.82
CA ALA A 89 -5.53 8.18 -0.14
C ALA A 89 -5.47 6.77 -0.73
N CYS A 90 -5.66 5.72 0.09
CA CYS A 90 -5.77 4.35 -0.42
C CYS A 90 -7.01 4.18 -1.33
N GLU A 91 -8.16 4.73 -0.93
CA GLU A 91 -9.39 4.69 -1.73
C GLU A 91 -9.21 5.35 -3.10
N ALA A 92 -8.43 6.45 -3.16
CA ALA A 92 -8.08 7.11 -4.43
C ALA A 92 -7.24 6.24 -5.38
N HIS A 93 -6.52 5.24 -4.86
CA HIS A 93 -5.82 4.22 -5.65
C HIS A 93 -6.68 2.99 -6.00
N GLY A 94 -7.99 3.03 -5.73
CA GLY A 94 -8.86 1.86 -5.87
C GLY A 94 -8.48 0.73 -4.91
N SER A 95 -7.99 1.10 -3.73
CA SER A 95 -7.46 0.20 -2.71
C SER A 95 -8.01 0.57 -1.33
N ASN A 96 -7.60 -0.14 -0.28
CA ASN A 96 -8.01 0.16 1.10
C ASN A 96 -6.78 0.23 2.00
N LEU A 97 -6.89 0.77 3.22
CA LEU A 97 -5.84 0.55 4.22
C LEU A 97 -5.67 -0.97 4.47
N ALA A 98 -4.42 -1.40 4.66
CA ALA A 98 -4.08 -2.82 4.78
C ALA A 98 -4.80 -3.51 5.95
N GLU A 99 -5.29 -4.73 5.70
CA GLU A 99 -5.99 -5.54 6.69
C GLU A 99 -5.25 -6.85 6.97
N VAL A 100 -4.88 -7.06 8.23
CA VAL A 100 -4.09 -8.23 8.64
C VAL A 100 -5.01 -9.37 9.05
N LYS A 101 -5.40 -10.19 8.07
CA LYS A 101 -6.31 -11.32 8.26
C LYS A 101 -5.62 -12.66 8.54
N THR A 102 -4.32 -12.75 8.26
CA THR A 102 -3.56 -14.00 8.37
C THR A 102 -2.20 -13.76 9.01
N ASP A 103 -1.65 -14.80 9.65
CA ASP A 103 -0.29 -14.80 10.18
C ASP A 103 0.77 -14.54 9.11
N SER A 104 0.51 -15.00 7.89
CA SER A 104 1.35 -14.72 6.71
C SER A 104 1.40 -13.22 6.42
N THR A 105 0.24 -12.57 6.33
CA THR A 105 0.15 -11.10 6.12
C THR A 105 0.79 -10.33 7.26
N ARG A 106 0.58 -10.75 8.52
CA ARG A 106 1.20 -10.14 9.70
C ARG A 106 2.72 -10.12 9.60
N ASN A 107 3.31 -11.28 9.29
CA ASN A 107 4.77 -11.41 9.17
C ASN A 107 5.31 -10.63 7.96
N PHE A 108 4.62 -10.69 6.82
CA PHE A 108 4.98 -9.94 5.63
C PHE A 108 5.04 -8.43 5.90
N LEU A 109 3.99 -7.84 6.50
CA LEU A 109 3.98 -6.40 6.76
C LEU A 109 5.10 -5.96 7.71
N ARG A 110 5.43 -6.76 8.73
CA ARG A 110 6.56 -6.45 9.63
C ARG A 110 7.90 -6.43 8.91
N ILE A 111 8.16 -7.46 8.10
CA ILE A 111 9.41 -7.59 7.35
C ILE A 111 9.49 -6.45 6.33
N LYS A 112 8.40 -6.19 5.61
CA LYS A 112 8.38 -5.18 4.56
C LYS A 112 8.48 -3.75 5.12
N ALA A 113 7.80 -3.45 6.22
CA ALA A 113 7.93 -2.17 6.92
C ALA A 113 9.38 -1.93 7.41
N ALA A 114 10.11 -2.98 7.80
CA ALA A 114 11.50 -2.86 8.24
C ALA A 114 12.48 -2.40 7.15
N GLU A 115 12.12 -2.54 5.87
CA GLU A 115 12.90 -2.00 4.76
C GLU A 115 12.88 -0.46 4.74
N TYR A 116 11.85 0.17 5.33
CA TYR A 116 11.67 1.62 5.43
C TYR A 116 12.21 2.22 6.74
N ARG A 117 12.98 1.45 7.53
CA ARG A 117 13.43 1.85 8.88
C ARG A 117 14.20 3.18 8.96
N ASP A 118 14.71 3.66 7.83
CA ASP A 118 15.54 4.87 7.72
C ASP A 118 14.70 6.10 7.29
N SER A 119 13.48 5.88 6.79
CA SER A 119 12.55 6.93 6.33
C SER A 119 11.20 6.95 7.07
N ALA A 120 10.84 5.85 7.77
CA ALA A 120 9.55 5.66 8.39
C ALA A 120 9.66 5.21 9.86
N GLU A 121 8.92 5.87 10.75
CA GLU A 121 8.78 5.44 12.14
C GLU A 121 7.53 4.57 12.37
N ALA A 122 6.45 4.80 11.61
CA ALA A 122 5.21 4.07 11.77
C ALA A 122 4.40 4.03 10.46
N PHE A 123 3.57 2.99 10.32
CA PHE A 123 2.64 2.84 9.21
C PHE A 123 1.21 2.57 9.68
N TRP A 124 0.27 3.44 9.32
CA TRP A 124 -1.16 3.19 9.51
C TRP A 124 -1.62 1.92 8.79
N ILE A 125 -2.47 1.15 9.47
CA ILE A 125 -3.22 0.02 8.92
C ILE A 125 -4.72 0.23 9.15
N GLY A 126 -5.55 -0.60 8.54
CA GLY A 126 -6.99 -0.41 8.49
C GLY A 126 -7.77 -0.72 9.77
N LEU A 127 -7.09 -1.03 10.89
CA LEU A 127 -7.73 -1.43 12.15
C LEU A 127 -8.10 -0.21 13.00
N THR A 128 -9.32 -0.20 13.52
CA THR A 128 -9.86 0.88 14.37
C THR A 128 -10.95 0.37 15.30
N ASP A 129 -11.17 1.03 16.43
CA ASP A 129 -12.32 0.82 17.33
C ASP A 129 -13.14 2.10 17.54
N ILE A 130 -13.06 3.04 16.59
CA ILE A 130 -13.72 4.37 16.67
C ILE A 130 -15.24 4.29 16.83
N ASP A 131 -15.85 3.21 16.34
CA ASP A 131 -17.31 3.01 16.37
C ASP A 131 -17.78 2.35 17.67
N ASP A 132 -16.94 1.52 18.30
CA ASP A 132 -17.25 0.80 19.54
C ASP A 132 -15.95 0.50 20.30
N ASN A 133 -15.68 1.30 21.34
CA ASN A 133 -14.43 1.26 22.09
C ASN A 133 -14.14 -0.14 22.65
N GLY A 134 -12.96 -0.67 22.33
CA GLY A 134 -12.53 -2.02 22.70
C GLY A 134 -12.94 -3.12 21.70
N VAL A 135 -13.71 -2.80 20.66
CA VAL A 135 -14.06 -3.70 19.55
C VAL A 135 -13.29 -3.27 18.30
N TRP A 136 -12.20 -3.98 18.00
CA TRP A 136 -11.31 -3.65 16.90
C TRP A 136 -11.82 -4.19 15.56
N ILE A 137 -12.27 -3.28 14.70
CA ILE A 137 -12.84 -3.56 13.38
C ILE A 137 -11.89 -3.13 12.26
N TRP A 138 -11.80 -3.96 11.24
CA TRP A 138 -11.13 -3.63 10.00
C TRP A 138 -12.02 -2.73 9.12
N SER A 139 -11.55 -1.53 8.84
CA SER A 139 -12.34 -0.43 8.25
C SER A 139 -12.89 -0.67 6.85
N SER A 140 -12.32 -1.59 6.05
CA SER A 140 -12.79 -1.89 4.70
C SER A 140 -13.74 -3.10 4.71
N SER A 141 -13.33 -4.22 5.30
CA SER A 141 -14.15 -5.44 5.36
C SER A 141 -15.26 -5.38 6.40
N GLN A 142 -15.21 -4.44 7.34
CA GLN A 142 -16.19 -4.30 8.44
C GLN A 142 -16.30 -5.58 9.27
N THR A 143 -15.16 -6.22 9.54
CA THR A 143 -15.06 -7.45 10.35
C THR A 143 -14.13 -7.24 11.53
N GLU A 144 -14.40 -7.91 12.65
CA GLU A 144 -13.56 -7.89 13.84
C GLU A 144 -12.20 -8.56 13.59
N ALA A 145 -11.16 -8.08 14.26
CA ALA A 145 -9.83 -8.68 14.18
C ALA A 145 -9.78 -10.06 14.86
N THR A 146 -9.51 -11.10 14.07
CA THR A 146 -9.29 -12.47 14.56
C THR A 146 -7.83 -12.80 14.77
N VAL A 147 -6.94 -12.10 14.07
CA VAL A 147 -5.49 -12.13 14.26
C VAL A 147 -5.08 -10.82 14.90
N THR A 148 -4.22 -10.87 15.91
CA THR A 148 -3.65 -9.67 16.53
C THR A 148 -2.12 -9.75 16.58
N ASP A 149 -1.48 -8.57 16.58
CA ASP A 149 -0.03 -8.45 16.78
C ASP A 149 0.33 -7.28 17.69
N TRP A 150 -0.51 -7.03 18.69
CA TRP A 150 -0.25 -6.01 19.68
C TRP A 150 1.14 -6.16 20.30
N TYR A 151 1.80 -5.03 20.50
CA TYR A 151 2.94 -5.00 21.41
C TYR A 151 2.46 -5.35 22.83
N HIS A 152 3.31 -5.92 23.68
CA HIS A 152 2.86 -6.58 24.92
C HIS A 152 2.25 -5.63 25.97
N THR A 153 2.30 -4.31 25.75
CA THR A 153 1.64 -3.30 26.57
C THR A 153 0.43 -2.66 25.87
N GLN A 154 0.03 -3.19 24.71
CA GLN A 154 -1.03 -2.64 23.86
C GLN A 154 -2.18 -3.65 23.64
N PRO A 155 -3.39 -3.17 23.31
CA PRO A 155 -3.81 -1.77 23.34
C PRO A 155 -3.84 -1.21 24.77
N THR A 156 -3.56 0.07 24.94
CA THR A 156 -3.61 0.70 26.26
C THR A 156 -5.06 0.86 26.71
N MET A 157 -5.40 0.33 27.89
CA MET A 157 -6.72 0.55 28.51
C MET A 157 -6.79 1.96 29.11
N VAL A 158 -6.81 3.00 28.27
CA VAL A 158 -6.94 4.39 28.75
C VAL A 158 -8.41 4.77 28.78
N TYR A 159 -9.01 4.69 29.97
CA TYR A 159 -10.36 5.18 30.30
C TYR A 159 -10.52 6.73 30.21
N GLN A 160 -9.84 7.42 29.30
CA GLN A 160 -9.82 8.89 29.28
C GLN A 160 -9.89 9.51 27.89
N LEU A 161 -11.08 10.01 27.53
CA LEU A 161 -11.43 11.26 26.82
C LEU A 161 -10.77 11.64 25.48
N LYS A 162 -9.68 11.00 25.07
CA LYS A 162 -9.11 11.00 23.72
C LYS A 162 -8.67 9.57 23.47
N GLU A 163 -9.54 8.79 22.86
CA GLU A 163 -9.31 7.37 22.69
C GLU A 163 -8.34 7.17 21.52
N GLN A 164 -7.34 6.31 21.74
CA GLN A 164 -6.35 5.95 20.72
C GLN A 164 -6.97 4.95 19.75
N ASN A 165 -7.92 5.42 18.93
CA ASN A 165 -8.80 4.51 18.20
C ASN A 165 -8.24 3.96 16.88
N CYS A 166 -7.00 4.29 16.52
CA CYS A 166 -6.39 3.93 15.25
C CYS A 166 -5.10 3.16 15.46
N VAL A 167 -4.75 2.25 14.54
CA VAL A 167 -3.61 1.35 14.73
C VAL A 167 -2.55 1.56 13.67
N PHE A 168 -1.29 1.66 14.12
CA PHE A 168 -0.13 1.60 13.24
C PHE A 168 0.82 0.45 13.58
N LEU A 169 1.65 0.07 12.60
CA LEU A 169 2.85 -0.75 12.80
C LEU A 169 3.97 0.16 13.30
N PHE A 170 4.51 -0.08 14.51
CA PHE A 170 5.49 0.85 15.10
C PHE A 170 6.92 0.32 15.07
N ARG A 171 7.86 1.07 14.47
CA ARG A 171 9.27 0.69 14.36
C ARG A 171 9.91 0.37 15.71
N LYS A 172 9.66 1.20 16.73
CA LYS A 172 10.20 1.00 18.10
C LYS A 172 9.71 -0.31 18.74
N PHE A 173 8.58 -0.85 18.28
CA PHE A 173 8.01 -2.11 18.77
C PHE A 173 8.28 -3.29 17.83
N GLY A 174 9.27 -3.15 16.92
CA GLY A 174 9.58 -4.19 15.93
C GLY A 174 8.42 -4.42 14.96
N TYR A 175 7.72 -3.33 14.62
CA TYR A 175 6.54 -3.27 13.74
C TYR A 175 5.32 -4.05 14.24
N LYS A 176 5.27 -4.32 15.55
CA LYS A 176 4.04 -4.75 16.23
C LYS A 176 3.05 -3.60 16.34
N TRP A 177 1.79 -3.94 16.59
CA TRP A 177 0.68 -2.99 16.59
C TRP A 177 0.70 -2.13 17.84
N ASN A 178 0.40 -0.85 17.63
CA ASN A 178 0.19 0.14 18.66
C ASN A 178 -1.07 0.93 18.31
N ASP A 179 -1.96 1.07 19.28
CA ASP A 179 -3.05 2.02 19.29
C ASP A 179 -2.49 3.45 19.44
N ALA A 180 -3.02 4.36 18.64
CA ALA A 180 -2.55 5.73 18.55
C ALA A 180 -3.70 6.70 18.29
N TYR A 181 -3.43 7.99 18.48
CA TYR A 181 -4.38 9.03 18.16
C TYR A 181 -4.56 9.07 16.65
N CYS A 182 -5.80 9.04 16.18
CA CYS A 182 -6.10 9.01 14.75
C CYS A 182 -5.58 10.26 14.01
N GLU A 183 -5.32 11.35 14.74
CA GLU A 183 -4.73 12.60 14.28
C GLU A 183 -3.20 12.61 14.20
N ASP A 184 -2.51 11.53 14.61
CA ASP A 184 -1.07 11.42 14.42
C ASP A 184 -0.75 11.33 12.91
N GLU A 185 0.31 12.01 12.48
CA GLU A 185 0.78 11.92 11.08
C GLU A 185 1.79 10.78 10.95
N CYS A 186 1.43 9.75 10.18
CA CYS A 186 2.29 8.60 9.90
C CYS A 186 2.19 8.24 8.42
N GLN A 187 3.18 7.52 7.90
CA GLN A 187 3.03 6.83 6.63
C GLN A 187 1.93 5.76 6.76
N TYR A 188 1.51 5.16 5.66
CA TYR A 188 0.38 4.24 5.63
C TYR A 188 0.60 3.11 4.64
N VAL A 189 -0.04 1.96 4.89
CA VAL A 189 -0.03 0.83 3.96
C VAL A 189 -1.40 0.67 3.33
N CYS A 190 -1.44 0.66 1.99
CA CYS A 190 -2.62 0.32 1.23
C CYS A 190 -2.57 -1.15 0.76
N GLU A 191 -3.73 -1.78 0.58
CA GLU A 191 -3.89 -3.11 -0.01
C GLU A 191 -4.98 -3.12 -1.09
N LYS A 192 -4.80 -3.94 -2.13
CA LYS A 192 -5.84 -4.30 -3.09
C LYS A 192 -5.67 -5.73 -3.60
N THR A 193 -6.78 -6.41 -3.90
CA THR A 193 -6.76 -7.75 -4.49
C THR A 193 -6.29 -7.68 -5.94
N VAL A 194 -5.50 -8.67 -6.36
CA VAL A 194 -5.16 -8.83 -7.78
C VAL A 194 -6.42 -9.30 -8.53
N SER A 195 -6.83 -8.56 -9.56
CA SER A 195 -8.06 -8.81 -10.34
C SER A 195 -7.79 -9.37 -11.71
#